data_AF-A0A2E7SJI0-F1
#
_entry.id   AF-A0A2E7SJI0-F1
#
_cell.length_a   1.000
_cell.length_b   1.000
_cell.length_c   1.000
_cell.angle_alpha   90.00
_cell.angle_beta   90.00
_cell.angle_gamma   90.00
#
_symmetry.space_group_name_H-M   'P 1'
#
loop_
_entity.id
_entity.type
_entity.pdbx_description
1 polymer ?
#
loop_
_entity_poly.entity_id
_entity_poly.type
_entity_poly.pdbx_seq_one_letter_code
_entity_poly.pdbx_strand_id
1 'polypeptide(L)'
;MTTWTIKNSTGSVSQRHLTIPTFDMRQIIFHTVDKPTMVFGTAQKNITKEINLNCEFVRRKSGGGAVFLEPEGVLWVDFVIPKS
;
A
#
# COMPACT_ATOMS: atom_id res chain seq x y z
N MET A 1 -16.28 13.07 -20.22
CA MET A 1 -16.25 12.13 -19.08
C MET A 1 -14.80 11.78 -18.82
N THR A 2 -14.31 11.89 -17.59
CA THR A 2 -12.95 11.49 -17.24
C THR A 2 -12.91 9.96 -17.09
N THR A 3 -12.14 9.29 -17.96
CA THR A 3 -11.97 7.84 -17.92
C THR A 3 -11.01 7.47 -16.78
N TRP A 4 -11.40 6.47 -15.97
CA TRP A 4 -10.54 5.87 -14.96
C TRP A 4 -9.98 4.55 -15.48
N THR A 5 -8.68 4.34 -15.30
CA THR A 5 -8.05 3.03 -15.53
C THR A 5 -8.05 2.24 -14.22
N ILE A 6 -8.65 1.05 -14.23
CA ILE A 6 -8.69 0.16 -13.07
C ILE A 6 -7.63 -0.92 -13.24
N LYS A 7 -6.79 -1.10 -12.22
CA LYS A 7 -5.79 -2.17 -12.15
C LYS A 7 -6.07 -3.03 -10.93
N ASN A 8 -5.93 -4.34 -11.10
CA ASN A 8 -6.03 -5.32 -10.03
C ASN A 8 -4.69 -6.01 -9.88
N SER A 9 -4.30 -6.28 -8.65
CA SER A 9 -3.06 -6.99 -8.33
C SER A 9 -3.21 -7.75 -7.02
N THR A 10 -2.37 -8.75 -6.85
CA THR A 10 -2.31 -9.57 -5.63
C THR A 10 -0.84 -9.82 -5.31
N GLY A 11 -0.47 -9.81 -4.05
CA GLY A 11 0.91 -10.07 -3.62
C GLY A 11 1.27 -9.35 -2.34
N SER A 12 2.57 -9.20 -2.09
CA SER A 12 3.05 -8.49 -0.92
C SER A 12 2.99 -6.97 -1.11
N VAL A 13 2.72 -6.25 -0.02
CA VAL A 13 2.78 -4.77 0.00
C VAL A 13 4.18 -4.28 -0.38
N SER A 14 5.21 -5.00 0.05
CA SER A 14 6.62 -4.68 -0.23
C SER A 14 6.90 -4.69 -1.74
N GLN A 15 6.45 -5.72 -2.45
CA GLN A 15 6.54 -5.80 -3.92
C GLN A 15 5.70 -4.71 -4.60
N ARG A 16 4.46 -4.51 -4.12
CA ARG A 16 3.57 -3.47 -4.65
C ARG A 16 4.22 -2.08 -4.56
N HIS A 17 4.95 -1.77 -3.49
CA HIS A 17 5.65 -0.49 -3.32
C HIS A 17 6.84 -0.29 -4.28
N LEU A 18 7.37 -1.35 -4.89
CA LEU A 18 8.38 -1.25 -5.95
C LEU A 18 7.77 -0.83 -7.28
N THR A 19 6.51 -1.19 -7.53
CA THR A 19 5.76 -0.74 -8.71
C THR A 19 5.30 0.71 -8.58
N ILE A 20 5.86 1.57 -9.42
CA ILE A 20 5.47 2.98 -9.53
C ILE A 20 4.35 3.10 -10.58
N PRO A 21 3.16 3.64 -10.22
CA PRO A 21 2.12 3.86 -11.21
C PRO A 21 2.51 4.98 -12.17
N THR A 22 1.88 5.02 -13.35
CA THR A 22 1.98 6.21 -14.21
C THR A 22 1.15 7.36 -13.61
N PHE A 23 1.45 8.60 -13.96
CA PHE A 23 0.79 9.79 -13.39
C PHE A 23 0.10 10.65 -14.44
N ASP A 24 0.02 10.16 -15.67
CA ASP A 24 -0.58 10.80 -16.85
C ASP A 24 -2.12 10.65 -16.89
N MET A 25 -2.67 9.64 -16.22
CA MET A 25 -4.09 9.36 -16.19
C MET A 25 -4.59 8.97 -14.81
N ARG A 26 -5.90 9.18 -14.59
CA ARG A 26 -6.60 8.77 -13.37
C ARG A 26 -6.60 7.24 -13.26
N GLN A 27 -6.12 6.72 -12.13
CA GLN A 27 -6.04 5.29 -11.88
C GLN A 27 -6.60 4.92 -10.51
N ILE A 28 -7.25 3.77 -10.46
CA ILE A 28 -7.57 3.05 -9.23
C ILE A 28 -6.81 1.74 -9.27
N ILE A 29 -6.02 1.45 -8.24
CA ILE A 29 -5.23 0.24 -8.15
C ILE A 29 -5.70 -0.53 -6.92
N PHE A 30 -6.43 -1.61 -7.17
CA PHE A 30 -6.81 -2.57 -6.15
C PHE A 30 -5.68 -3.58 -5.95
N HIS A 31 -5.27 -3.75 -4.70
CA HIS A 31 -4.22 -4.68 -4.32
C HIS A 31 -4.69 -5.56 -3.17
N THR A 32 -4.90 -6.84 -3.47
CA THR A 32 -5.19 -7.87 -2.46
C THR A 32 -3.87 -8.32 -1.84
N VAL A 33 -3.73 -8.13 -0.53
CA VAL A 33 -2.52 -8.54 0.19
C VAL A 33 -2.55 -10.04 0.49
N ASP A 34 -1.46 -10.74 0.17
CA ASP A 34 -1.35 -12.20 0.34
C ASP A 34 -0.68 -12.63 1.65
N LYS A 35 -0.12 -11.67 2.40
CA LYS A 35 0.58 -11.92 3.67
C LYS A 35 0.25 -10.86 4.71
N PRO A 36 0.15 -11.23 6.00
CA PRO A 36 0.03 -10.28 7.09
C PRO A 36 1.14 -9.24 7.02
N THR A 37 0.78 -7.95 7.03
CA THR A 37 1.74 -6.85 6.87
C THR A 37 1.43 -5.69 7.80
N MET A 38 2.42 -5.26 8.58
CA MET A 38 2.40 -4.00 9.30
C MET A 38 2.98 -2.89 8.42
N VAL A 39 2.17 -1.88 8.09
CA VAL A 39 2.58 -0.75 7.24
C VAL A 39 2.66 0.54 8.05
N PHE A 40 3.86 1.12 8.09
CA PHE A 40 4.15 2.36 8.82
C PHE A 40 4.13 3.59 7.91
N GLY A 41 3.64 4.70 8.45
CA GLY A 41 3.74 6.02 7.79
C GLY A 41 5.17 6.58 7.79
N THR A 42 5.41 7.60 6.96
CA THR A 42 6.75 8.18 6.74
C THR A 42 7.43 8.70 8.02
N ALA A 43 6.66 9.23 8.97
CA ALA A 43 7.18 9.82 10.22
C ALA A 43 7.54 8.77 11.29
N GLN A 44 7.08 7.53 11.17
CA GLN A 44 7.23 6.50 12.20
C GLN A 44 8.60 5.78 12.09
N LYS A 45 9.70 6.49 12.34
CA LYS A 45 11.07 6.05 12.00
C LYS A 45 11.71 5.06 13.00
N ASN A 46 11.29 5.09 14.27
CA ASN A 46 11.94 4.37 15.37
C ASN A 46 11.04 3.28 15.96
N ILE A 47 10.48 2.41 15.12
CA ILE A 47 9.73 1.27 15.63
C ILE A 47 10.73 0.13 15.82
N THR A 48 11.08 -0.13 17.08
CA THR A 48 11.91 -1.24 17.48
C THR A 48 11.25 -2.55 17.05
N LYS A 49 12.04 -3.44 16.42
CA LYS A 49 11.66 -4.80 16.00
C LYS A 49 11.36 -5.74 17.18
N GLU A 50 11.04 -5.21 18.36
CA GLU A 50 10.66 -6.00 19.55
C GLU A 50 9.28 -6.64 19.41
N ILE A 51 8.56 -6.29 18.35
CA ILE A 51 7.28 -6.89 18.01
C ILE A 51 7.57 -8.23 17.30
N ASN A 52 7.48 -9.33 18.05
CA ASN A 52 7.60 -10.70 17.56
C ASN A 52 6.32 -11.13 16.81
N LEU A 53 5.93 -10.36 15.79
CA LEU A 53 4.80 -10.70 14.91
C LEU A 53 5.33 -11.39 13.66
N ASN A 54 4.70 -12.52 13.31
CA ASN A 54 4.94 -13.21 12.04
C ASN A 54 4.26 -12.44 10.88
N CYS A 55 4.78 -11.27 10.55
CA CYS A 55 4.26 -10.40 9.50
C CYS A 55 5.38 -9.61 8.79
N GLU A 56 5.12 -9.14 7.58
CA GLU A 56 6.03 -8.22 6.90
C GLU A 56 5.95 -6.82 7.52
N PHE A 57 7.08 -6.11 7.55
CA PHE A 57 7.14 -4.72 7.98
C PHE A 57 7.48 -3.83 6.80
N VAL A 58 6.55 -2.96 6.42
CA VAL A 58 6.69 -2.08 5.26
C VAL A 58 6.53 -0.64 5.67
N ARG A 59 7.24 0.27 5.01
CA ARG A 59 7.05 1.71 5.14
C ARG A 59 6.40 2.26 3.87
N ARG A 60 5.30 2.99 4.01
CA ARG A 60 4.68 3.71 2.90
C ARG A 60 5.26 5.12 2.76
N LYS A 61 5.11 5.68 1.56
CA LYS A 61 5.61 7.03 1.22
C LYS A 61 4.73 8.14 1.79
N SER A 62 3.45 7.85 2.03
CA SER A 62 2.50 8.79 2.62
C SER A 62 2.62 8.83 4.16
N GLY A 63 2.20 9.96 4.73
CA GLY A 63 2.13 10.16 6.17
C GLY A 63 1.04 9.31 6.86
N GLY A 64 0.69 9.69 8.08
CA GLY A 64 -0.28 8.99 8.92
C GLY A 64 0.33 7.91 9.82
N GLY A 65 -0.54 7.12 10.46
CA GLY A 65 -0.16 6.09 11.43
C GLY A 65 0.12 4.70 10.84
N ALA A 66 0.40 3.75 11.73
CA ALA A 66 0.61 2.35 11.39
C ALA A 66 -0.72 1.66 11.12
N VAL A 67 -0.75 0.73 10.18
CA VAL A 67 -1.90 -0.13 9.90
C VAL A 67 -1.45 -1.58 9.77
N PHE A 68 -2.23 -2.50 10.31
CA PHE A 68 -2.06 -3.93 10.09
C PHE A 68 -2.99 -4.38 8.97
N LEU A 69 -2.44 -5.06 7.99
CA LEU A 69 -3.17 -5.61 6.85
C LEU A 69 -3.25 -7.12 7.00
N GLU A 70 -4.46 -7.62 7.12
CA GLU A 70 -4.77 -9.04 7.18
C GLU A 70 -5.22 -9.53 5.79
N PRO A 71 -4.64 -10.64 5.27
CA PRO A 71 -5.12 -11.26 4.03
C PRO A 71 -6.62 -11.57 4.12
N GLU A 72 -7.34 -11.37 3.03
CA GLU A 72 -8.82 -11.52 2.93
C GLU A 72 -9.66 -10.58 3.83
N GLY A 73 -9.08 -9.95 4.85
CA GLY A 73 -9.73 -8.99 5.73
C GLY A 73 -9.56 -7.53 5.30
N VAL A 74 -8.49 -7.21 4.56
CA VAL A 74 -8.16 -5.84 4.14
C VAL A 74 -7.82 -5.77 2.66
N LEU A 75 -8.47 -4.84 1.96
CA LEU A 75 -8.12 -4.46 0.58
C LEU A 75 -7.32 -3.16 0.58
N TRP A 76 -6.15 -3.16 -0.08
CA TRP A 76 -5.39 -1.94 -0.29
C TRP A 76 -5.82 -1.28 -1.60
N VAL A 77 -6.12 0.02 -1.56
CA VAL A 77 -6.53 0.78 -2.76
C VAL A 77 -5.73 2.06 -2.88
N ASP A 78 -5.01 2.21 -3.99
CA ASP A 78 -4.36 3.47 -4.35
C ASP A 78 -5.20 4.23 -5.37
N PHE A 79 -5.35 5.53 -5.13
CA PHE A 79 -5.89 6.47 -6.11
C PHE A 79 -4.75 7.33 -6.63
N VAL A 80 -4.57 7.32 -7.95
CA VAL A 80 -3.66 8.22 -8.64
C VAL A 80 -4.49 9.22 -9.42
N ILE A 81 -4.38 10.49 -9.04
CA ILE A 81 -5.10 11.59 -9.66
C ILE A 81 -4.05 12.58 -10.17
N PRO A 82 -3.94 12.79 -11.49
CA PRO A 82 -3.09 13.86 -12.03
C PRO A 82 -3.48 15.21 -11.41
N LYS A 83 -2.48 15.99 -11.01
CA LYS A 83 -2.71 17.28 -10.31
C LYS A 83 -3.32 18.34 -11.23
N SER A 84 -3.01 18.27 -12.52
CA SER A 84 -3.42 19.20 -13.57
C SER A 84 -3.42 18.49 -14.91
#